data_AF-A0A218QSR2-F1
#
_entry.id   AF-A0A218QSR2-F1
#
_cell.length_a   1.000
_cell.length_b   1.000
_cell.length_c   1.000
_cell.angle_alpha   90.00
_cell.angle_beta   90.00
_cell.angle_gamma   90.00
#
_symmetry.space_group_name_H-M   'P 1'
#
loop_
_entity.id
_entity.type
_entity.pdbx_description
1 polymer ?
#
loop_
_entity_poly.entity_id
_entity_poly.type
_entity_poly.pdbx_seq_one_letter_code
_entity_poly.pdbx_strand_id
1 'polypeptide(L)' 'MKTEDEIRIRRLEQTIDALIFNLQISYQQMYELSAELSSLKGIPQNSCPLCTKIGNQFNTVSQLKTVSNRSPR' A
#
# COMPACT_ATOMS: atom_id res chain seq x y z
N MET A 1 -27.41 0.59 -21.69
CA MET A 1 -27.22 -0.75 -21.07
C MET A 1 -25.73 -0.99 -21.04
N LYS A 2 -25.14 -1.41 -19.91
CA LYS A 2 -23.69 -1.64 -19.87
C LYS A 2 -23.34 -2.97 -20.54
N THR A 3 -22.24 -3.01 -21.28
CA THR A 3 -21.77 -4.26 -21.87
C THR A 3 -21.21 -5.19 -20.79
N GLU A 4 -21.15 -6.50 -21.07
CA GLU A 4 -20.50 -7.46 -20.16
C GLU A 4 -19.04 -7.06 -19.89
N ASP A 5 -18.36 -6.50 -20.90
CA ASP A 5 -17.00 -5.99 -20.79
C ASP A 5 -16.89 -4.79 -19.84
N GLU A 6 -17.82 -3.84 -19.89
CA GLU A 6 -17.85 -2.70 -18.96
C GLU A 6 -18.05 -3.14 -17.50
N ILE A 7 -18.87 -4.18 -17.29
CA ILE A 7 -19.07 -4.77 -15.95
C ILE A 7 -17.79 -5.48 -15.50
N ARG A 8 -17.13 -6.22 -16.39
CA ARG A 8 -15.87 -6.93 -16.10
C ARG A 8 -14.74 -5.95 -15.77
N ILE A 9 -14.56 -4.90 -16.57
CA ILE A 9 -13.55 -3.85 -16.34
C ILE A 9 -13.74 -3.22 -14.97
N ARG A 10 -14.98 -2.82 -14.63
CA ARG A 10 -15.29 -2.24 -13.31
C ARG A 10 -14.90 -3.17 -12.15
N ARG A 11 -15.19 -4.47 -12.25
CA ARG A 11 -14.83 -5.44 -11.19
C ARG A 11 -13.32 -5.57 -11.04
N LEU A 12 -12.58 -5.54 -12.15
CA LEU A 12 -11.12 -5.56 -12.12
C LEU A 12 -10.55 -4.29 -11.48
N GLU A 13 -11.05 -3.11 -11.86
CA GLU A 13 -10.64 -1.83 -11.26
C GLU A 13 -10.89 -1.80 -9.74
N GLN A 14 -12.06 -2.24 -9.28
CA GLN A 14 -12.40 -2.34 -7.86
C GLN A 14 -11.49 -3.32 -7.11
N THR A 15 -11.14 -4.44 -7.75
CA THR A 15 -10.22 -5.44 -7.17
C THR A 15 -8.81 -4.86 -7.03
N ILE A 16 -8.33 -4.14 -8.05
CA ILE A 16 -7.03 -3.49 -8.01
C ILE A 16 -7.00 -2.42 -6.90
N ASP A 17 -8.06 -1.63 -6.76
CA ASP A 17 -8.16 -0.62 -5.69
C ASP A 17 -8.12 -1.25 -4.29
N ALA A 18 -8.84 -2.36 -4.09
CA ALA A 18 -8.79 -3.11 -2.84
C ALA A 18 -7.38 -3.67 -2.54
N LEU A 19 -6.67 -4.15 -3.56
CA LEU A 19 -5.29 -4.62 -3.41
C LEU A 19 -4.33 -3.47 -3.06
N ILE A 20 -4.48 -2.30 -3.69
CA ILE A 20 -3.68 -1.11 -3.36
C ILE A 20 -3.90 -0.71 -1.89
N PHE A 21 -5.16 -0.68 -1.44
CA PHE A 21 -5.51 -0.35 -0.07
C PHE A 21 -4.92 -1.34 0.95
N ASN A 22 -5.05 -2.65 0.69
CA ASN A 22 -4.48 -3.69 1.55
C ASN A 22 -2.95 -3.62 1.60
N LEU A 23 -2.30 -3.28 0.49
CA LEU A 23 -0.86 -3.09 0.42
C LEU A 23 -0.42 -1.89 1.27
N GLN A 24 -1.15 -0.77 1.21
CA GLN A 24 -0.89 0.42 2.03
C GLN A 24 -0.96 0.10 3.53
N ILE A 25 -2.01 -0.60 3.98
CA ILE A 25 -2.15 -1.02 5.38
C ILE A 25 -1.01 -1.95 5.80
N SER A 26 -0.69 -2.94 4.95
CA SER A 26 0.36 -3.92 5.26
C SER A 26 1.72 -3.24 5.47
N TYR A 27 2.07 -2.28 4.61
CA TYR A 27 3.32 -1.52 4.76
C TYR A 27 3.32 -0.59 5.97
N GLN A 28 2.18 0.02 6.31
CA GLN A 28 2.05 0.80 7.52
C GLN A 28 2.30 -0.06 8.76
N GLN A 29 1.63 -1.20 8.87
CA GLN A 29 1.78 -2.13 10.01
C GLN A 29 3.21 -2.66 10.12
N MET A 30 3.83 -3.03 8.99
CA MET A 30 5.23 -3.45 9.00
C MET A 30 6.18 -2.34 9.49
N TYR A 31 5.91 -1.08 9.14
CA TYR A 31 6.73 0.04 9.58
C TYR A 31 6.62 0.21 11.10
N GLU A 32 5.41 0.23 11.64
CA GLU A 32 5.12 0.33 13.08
C GLU A 32 5.77 -0.82 13.87
N LEU A 33 5.57 -2.06 13.44
CA LEU A 33 6.16 -3.24 14.08
C LEU A 33 7.69 -3.26 14.01
N SER A 34 8.26 -2.80 12.89
CA SER A 34 9.72 -2.71 12.74
C SER A 34 10.33 -1.66 13.69
N ALA A 35 9.63 -0.54 13.88
CA ALA A 35 10.02 0.52 14.81
C ALA A 35 9.97 0.02 16.25
N GLU A 36 8.89 -0.67 16.63
CA GLU A 36 8.73 -1.28 17.95
C GLU A 36 9.83 -2.32 18.21
N LEU A 37 10.09 -3.24 17.27
CA LEU A 37 11.15 -4.24 17.39
C LEU A 37 12.55 -3.59 17.53
N SER A 38 12.81 -2.51 16.79
CA SER A 38 14.07 -1.76 16.89
C SER A 38 14.22 -1.11 18.26
N SER A 39 13.15 -0.48 18.76
CA SER A 39 13.10 0.14 20.09
C SER A 39 13.37 -0.87 21.20
N LEU A 40 12.72 -2.04 21.15
CA LEU A 40 12.94 -3.15 22.11
C LEU A 40 14.38 -3.67 22.11
N LYS A 41 15.09 -3.55 20.98
CA LYS A 41 16.51 -3.91 20.85
C LYS A 41 17.47 -2.78 21.25
N GLY A 42 16.97 -1.62 21.66
CA GLY A 42 17.78 -0.44 21.95
C GLY A 42 18.43 0.17 20.69
N ILE A 43 17.92 -0.16 19.51
CA ILE A 43 18.41 0.37 18.24
C ILE A 43 17.55 1.59 17.88
N PRO A 44 18.15 2.80 17.76
CA PRO A 44 17.43 3.96 17.25
C PRO A 44 16.82 3.69 15.88
N GLN A 45 15.57 4.08 15.66
CA GLN A 45 14.83 3.77 14.42
C GLN A 45 15.51 4.32 13.15
N ASN A 46 16.18 5.47 13.25
CA ASN A 46 16.98 6.06 12.17
C ASN A 46 18.24 5.26 11.81
N SER A 47 18.71 4.40 12.72
CA SER A 47 19.86 3.50 12.54
C SER A 47 19.44 2.07 12.19
N CYS A 48 18.13 1.79 12.12
CA CYS A 48 17.58 0.48 11.79
C CYS A 48 17.41 0.34 10.26
N PRO A 49 18.24 -0.45 9.56
CA PRO A 49 18.19 -0.55 8.09
C PRO A 49 16.86 -1.11 7.57
N LEU A 50 16.24 -2.00 8.35
CA LEU A 50 14.93 -2.56 8.04
C LEU A 50 13.83 -1.50 8.12
N CYS A 51 13.87 -0.66 9.16
CA CYS A 51 12.90 0.41 9.38
C CYS A 51 12.98 1.46 8.26
N THR A 52 14.21 1.83 7.85
CA THR A 52 14.42 2.71 6.68
C THR A 52 13.88 2.09 5.39
N LYS A 53 14.17 0.80 5.14
CA LYS A 53 13.69 0.10 3.94
C LYS A 53 12.16 0.05 3.90
N ILE A 54 11.51 -0.35 5.00
CA ILE A 54 10.05 -0.44 5.07
C ILE A 54 9.42 0.95 4.98
N GLY A 55 9.99 1.97 5.63
CA GLY A 55 9.52 3.35 5.53
C GLY A 55 9.55 3.88 4.09
N ASN A 56 10.61 3.60 3.33
CA ASN A 56 10.69 3.97 1.91
C ASN A 56 9.62 3.24 1.07
N GLN A 57 9.37 1.97 1.35
CA GLN A 57 8.33 1.20 0.65
C GLN A 57 6.93 1.71 1.00
N PHE A 58 6.67 2.01 2.28
CA PHE A 58 5.43 2.62 2.73
C PHE A 58 5.18 3.96 2.04
N ASN A 59 6.18 4.84 1.98
CA ASN A 59 6.09 6.12 1.27
C ASN A 59 5.82 5.96 -0.23
N THR A 60 6.37 4.93 -0.86
CA THR A 60 6.12 4.64 -2.27
C THR A 60 4.68 4.16 -2.48
N VAL A 61 4.22 3.26 -1.62
CA VAL A 61 2.89 2.63 -1.71
C VAL A 61 1.76 3.60 -1.32
N SER A 62 2.00 4.50 -0.37
CA SER A 62 1.02 5.53 0.05
C SER A 62 0.70 6.54 -1.06
N GLN A 63 1.58 6.66 -2.06
CA GLN A 63 1.37 7.54 -3.22
C GLN A 63 0.62 6.86 -4.38
N LEU A 64 0.36 5.55 -4.30
CA LEU A 64 -0.39 4.84 -5.34
C LEU A 64 -1.83 5.36 -5.39
N LYS A 65 -2.23 5.83 -6.58
CA LYS A 65 -3.61 6.29 -6.85
C LYS A 65 -4.50 5.11 -7.22
N THR A 66 -5.78 5.19 -6.88
CA THR A 66 -6.80 4.26 -7.37
C THR A 66 -6.86 4.24 -8.90
N VAL A 67 -7.30 3.11 -9.46
CA VAL A 67 -7.45 2.86 -10.89
C VAL A 67 -8.88 3.12 -11.34
N SER A 68 -9.89 2.94 -10.48
CA SER A 68 -11.30 3.23 -10.80
C SER A 68 -11.59 4.67 -11.24
N ASN A 69 -10.68 5.60 -10.97
CA ASN A 69 -10.77 7.00 -11.38
C ASN A 69 -9.90 7.36 -12.61
N ARG A 70 -9.25 6.38 -13.25
CA ARG A 70 -8.30 6.62 -14.36
C ARG A 70 -8.90 6.41 -15.75
N SER A 71 -9.99 5.66 -15.87
CA SER A 71 -10.66 5.42 -17.14
C SER A 71 -11.63 6.58 -17.44
N PRO A 72 -11.37 7.44 -18.45
CA PRO A 72 -12.36 8.40 -18.90
C PRO A 72 -13.55 7.62 -19.48
N ARG A 73 -14.75 7.96 -19.01
CA ARG A 73 -16.01 7.45 -19.59
C ARG A 73 -16.18 7.92 -21.02
#